data_AF-A0A1I8PEH9-F1
#
_entry.id   AF-A0A1I8PEH9-F1
#
_cell.length_a   1.000
_cell.length_b   1.000
_cell.length_c   1.000
_cell.angle_alpha   90.00
_cell.angle_beta   90.00
_cell.angle_gamma   90.00
#
_symmetry.space_group_name_H-M   'P 1'
#
loop_
_entity.id
_entity.type
_entity.pdbx_description
1 polymer ?
#
loop_
_entity_poly.entity_id
_entity_poly.type
_entity_poly.pdbx_seq_one_letter_code
_entity_poly.pdbx_strand_id
1 'polypeptide(L)'
;MRSHFQVVTLVIWCCFLSPLNALVNSPKIISKDGHLIFESGLDRNISFVLKGKSRLNINDEYDILDLLLKSKKGRISDGGGAAEWTEEEEEALRQLIEDVNSIKTSVFGPHGMESQFNMLQNRTRNANQMLRRYKTRLLNVEGRVQDLYDRLEKNYCSSNPCQNGGECLNVFGTYMCKCPKNFE
;
A
#
# COMPACT_ATOMS: atom_id res chain seq x y z
N MET A 1 -23.56 28.58 -27.07
CA MET A 1 -22.93 29.39 -25.99
C MET A 1 -22.82 28.66 -24.64
N ARG A 2 -23.72 27.72 -24.27
CA ARG A 2 -23.61 26.94 -23.01
C ARG A 2 -22.48 25.88 -22.98
N SER A 3 -22.08 25.32 -24.12
CA SER A 3 -21.03 24.29 -24.19
C SER A 3 -19.60 24.84 -23.98
N HIS A 4 -19.31 26.04 -24.45
CA HIS A 4 -18.00 26.67 -24.27
C HIS A 4 -17.72 27.05 -22.81
N PHE A 5 -18.75 27.42 -22.05
CA PHE A 5 -18.59 27.81 -20.64
C PHE A 5 -18.21 26.61 -19.76
N GLN A 6 -18.76 25.42 -20.01
CA GLN A 6 -18.44 24.20 -19.25
C GLN A 6 -17.02 23.68 -19.50
N VAL A 7 -16.52 23.82 -20.74
CA VAL A 7 -15.14 23.41 -21.09
C VAL A 7 -14.12 24.33 -20.42
N VAL A 8 -14.38 25.65 -20.40
CA VAL A 8 -13.48 26.62 -19.75
C VAL A 8 -13.43 26.41 -18.24
N THR A 9 -14.56 26.11 -17.58
CA THR A 9 -14.58 25.81 -16.14
C THR A 9 -13.89 24.48 -15.80
N LEU A 10 -13.96 23.46 -16.66
CA LEU A 10 -13.25 22.19 -16.47
C LEU A 10 -11.73 22.33 -16.64
N VAL A 11 -11.27 23.13 -17.60
CA VAL A 11 -9.83 23.39 -17.81
C VAL A 11 -9.26 24.19 -16.63
N ILE A 12 -9.99 25.20 -16.13
CA ILE A 12 -9.61 25.94 -14.92
C ILE A 12 -9.57 24.98 -13.71
N TRP A 13 -10.56 24.10 -13.55
CA TRP A 13 -10.58 23.15 -12.43
C TRP A 13 -9.42 22.14 -12.50
N CYS A 14 -9.09 21.62 -13.69
CA CYS A 14 -7.94 20.73 -13.89
C CYS A 14 -6.58 21.43 -13.69
N CYS A 15 -6.44 22.70 -14.08
CA CYS A 15 -5.19 23.44 -13.90
C CYS A 15 -4.96 23.89 -12.45
N PHE A 16 -6.01 24.17 -11.67
CA PHE A 16 -5.87 24.66 -10.29
C PHE A 16 -5.89 23.57 -9.20
N LEU A 17 -6.43 22.36 -9.47
CA LEU A 17 -6.49 21.29 -8.45
C LEU A 17 -5.37 20.22 -8.54
N SER A 18 -4.51 20.27 -9.57
CA SER A 18 -3.59 19.16 -9.84
C SER A 18 -2.08 19.36 -9.55
N PRO A 19 -1.50 20.55 -9.27
CA PRO A 19 -0.07 20.61 -8.93
C PRO A 19 0.25 20.71 -7.44
N LEU A 20 -0.73 20.92 -6.54
CA LEU A 20 -0.42 21.20 -5.12
C LEU A 20 0.03 19.98 -4.31
N ASN A 21 -0.33 18.74 -4.70
CA ASN A 21 0.07 17.54 -3.95
C ASN A 21 1.48 17.01 -4.29
N ALA A 22 2.09 17.49 -5.38
CA ALA A 22 3.43 17.04 -5.78
C ALA A 22 4.57 17.73 -5.00
N LEU A 23 4.33 18.94 -4.46
CA LEU A 23 5.32 19.70 -3.69
C LEU A 23 5.30 19.40 -2.18
N VAL A 24 4.21 18.81 -1.66
CA VAL A 24 4.09 18.58 -0.21
C VAL A 24 5.15 17.58 0.28
N ASN A 25 5.52 16.61 -0.57
CA ASN A 25 6.44 15.52 -0.24
C ASN A 25 7.85 15.66 -0.84
N SER A 26 8.22 16.85 -1.33
CA SER A 26 9.59 17.11 -1.78
C SER A 26 10.49 17.46 -0.58
N PRO A 27 11.79 17.11 -0.61
CA PRO A 27 12.74 17.58 0.39
C PRO A 27 12.80 19.12 0.39
N LYS A 28 12.99 19.72 1.56
CA LYS A 28 12.99 21.18 1.75
C LYS A 28 14.18 21.62 2.60
N ILE A 29 14.66 22.83 2.33
CA ILE A 29 15.61 23.55 3.19
C ILE A 29 14.87 24.78 3.70
N ILE A 30 14.70 24.88 5.01
CA ILE A 30 13.88 25.89 5.66
C ILE A 30 14.78 26.71 6.59
N SER A 31 14.79 28.04 6.42
CA SER A 31 15.43 28.95 7.37
C SER A 31 14.36 29.56 8.26
N LYS A 32 14.36 29.24 9.55
CA LYS A 32 13.35 29.71 10.51
C LYS A 32 13.97 29.94 11.88
N ASP A 33 13.70 31.09 12.48
CA ASP A 33 14.16 31.47 13.83
C ASP A 33 15.69 31.36 14.03
N GLY A 34 16.46 31.64 12.96
CA GLY A 34 17.92 31.51 12.96
C GLY A 34 18.44 30.09 12.78
N HIS A 35 17.56 29.09 12.67
CA HIS A 35 17.91 27.71 12.34
C HIS A 35 17.82 27.44 10.84
N LEU A 36 18.73 26.62 10.32
CA LEU A 36 18.66 26.04 8.99
C LEU A 36 18.24 24.56 9.11
N ILE A 37 17.06 24.23 8.60
CA ILE A 37 16.40 22.93 8.77
C ILE A 37 16.38 22.22 7.42
N PHE A 38 16.86 20.97 7.39
CA PHE A 38 16.75 20.08 6.24
C PHE A 38 15.63 19.06 6.51
N GLU A 39 14.55 19.14 5.75
CA GLU A 39 13.37 18.25 5.86
C GLU A 39 13.38 17.26 4.70
N SER A 40 13.26 15.97 5.00
CA SER A 40 13.12 14.94 3.97
C SER A 40 11.67 14.83 3.48
N GLY A 41 11.49 14.33 2.25
CA GLY A 41 10.18 13.87 1.82
C GLY A 41 9.78 12.57 2.55
N LEU A 42 8.49 12.24 2.53
CA LEU A 42 7.98 10.96 3.02
C LEU A 42 8.80 9.79 2.45
N ASP A 43 9.29 8.92 3.34
CA ASP A 43 10.11 7.73 3.04
C ASP A 43 11.38 8.01 2.22
N ARG A 44 11.97 9.21 2.37
CA ARG A 44 13.22 9.59 1.70
C ARG A 44 14.32 9.93 2.69
N ASN A 45 15.55 9.61 2.31
CA ASN A 45 16.75 9.95 3.07
C ASN A 45 17.35 11.27 2.62
N ILE A 46 18.03 11.95 3.53
CA ILE A 46 18.94 13.07 3.21
C ILE A 46 20.36 12.48 3.16
N SER A 47 21.05 12.68 2.05
CA SER A 47 22.39 12.12 1.83
C SER A 47 23.40 13.25 1.58
N PHE A 48 24.39 13.36 2.46
CA PHE A 48 25.54 14.24 2.28
C PHE A 48 26.68 13.45 1.65
N VAL A 49 26.98 13.74 0.39
CA VAL A 49 28.05 13.06 -0.37
C VAL A 49 29.28 13.96 -0.40
N LEU A 50 30.33 13.55 0.31
CA LEU A 50 31.63 14.23 0.31
C LEU A 50 32.50 13.73 -0.85
N LYS A 51 33.23 14.62 -1.51
CA LYS A 51 34.16 14.29 -2.61
C LYS A 51 35.59 14.65 -2.24
N GLY A 52 36.56 13.86 -2.72
CA GLY A 52 37.98 14.13 -2.50
C GLY A 52 38.39 14.06 -1.02
N LYS A 53 38.96 15.14 -0.50
CA LYS A 53 39.41 15.28 0.90
C LYS A 53 38.44 16.09 1.77
N SER A 54 37.21 16.32 1.32
CA SER A 54 36.21 17.09 2.09
C SER A 54 35.84 16.40 3.40
N ARG A 55 35.57 17.20 4.44
CA ARG A 55 35.19 16.78 5.78
C ARG A 55 33.84 17.40 6.15
N LEU A 56 33.05 16.71 6.95
CA LEU A 56 31.78 17.23 7.48
C LEU A 56 31.93 17.40 9.00
N ASN A 57 31.90 18.64 9.45
CA ASN A 57 32.12 19.02 10.84
C ASN A 57 30.82 19.50 11.48
N ILE A 58 30.59 19.15 12.75
CA ILE A 58 29.45 19.60 13.54
C ILE A 58 29.97 20.38 14.75
N ASN A 59 29.47 21.61 14.93
CA ASN A 59 29.79 22.51 16.05
C ASN A 59 31.29 22.79 16.27
N ASP A 60 32.08 22.74 15.20
CA ASP A 60 33.55 22.89 15.22
C ASP A 60 34.34 21.86 16.05
N GLU A 61 33.64 20.96 16.74
CA GLU A 61 34.19 19.99 17.68
C GLU A 61 34.20 18.56 17.12
N TYR A 62 33.27 18.22 16.22
CA TYR A 62 33.02 16.84 15.81
C TYR A 62 33.11 16.64 14.30
N ASP A 63 34.20 16.02 13.87
CA ASP A 63 34.30 15.50 12.51
C ASP A 63 33.59 14.14 12.40
N ILE A 64 32.56 14.07 11.56
CA ILE A 64 31.75 12.86 11.39
C ILE A 64 32.60 11.68 10.88
N LEU A 65 33.63 11.95 10.06
CA LEU A 65 34.52 10.90 9.59
C LEU A 65 35.38 10.36 10.72
N ASP A 66 35.82 11.21 11.66
CA ASP A 66 36.58 10.79 12.84
C ASP A 66 35.71 9.99 13.83
N LEU A 67 34.44 10.35 14.01
CA LEU A 67 33.48 9.57 14.81
C LEU A 67 33.24 8.17 14.23
N LEU A 68 33.04 8.08 12.91
CA LEU A 68 32.87 6.80 12.22
C LEU A 68 34.15 5.97 12.21
N LEU A 69 35.31 6.61 12.16
CA LEU A 69 36.60 5.92 12.23
C LEU A 69 36.95 5.51 13.66
N LYS A 70 36.61 6.29 14.70
CA LYS A 70 36.74 5.89 16.12
C LYS A 70 35.91 4.65 16.43
N SER A 71 34.72 4.52 15.85
CA SER A 71 33.91 3.29 15.89
C SER A 71 34.61 2.08 15.23
N LYS A 72 35.53 2.32 14.27
CA LYS A 72 36.37 1.28 13.64
C LYS A 72 37.74 1.10 14.30
N LYS A 73 38.23 2.10 15.03
CA LYS A 73 39.59 2.17 15.59
C LYS A 73 39.64 1.70 17.04
N GLY A 74 38.85 0.69 17.37
CA GLY A 74 39.21 -0.28 18.41
C GLY A 74 40.25 -1.29 17.89
N ARG A 75 41.33 -0.79 17.26
CA ARG A 75 42.55 -1.52 16.92
C ARG A 75 43.62 -0.55 16.36
N ILE A 76 44.74 -0.50 17.09
CA ILE A 76 46.06 0.08 16.77
C ILE A 76 46.25 1.57 17.15
N SER A 77 47.01 1.71 18.25
CA SER A 77 47.79 2.83 18.82
C SER A 77 47.96 4.09 17.97
N ASP A 78 47.73 5.27 18.57
CA ASP A 78 48.81 6.11 19.13
C ASP A 78 48.23 7.34 19.84
N GLY A 79 48.82 7.69 20.99
CA GLY A 79 48.83 9.01 21.65
C GLY A 79 47.51 9.71 22.00
N GLY A 80 47.12 9.64 23.28
CA GLY A 80 46.41 10.73 23.96
C GLY A 80 45.10 10.36 24.65
N GLY A 81 45.17 10.07 25.96
CA GLY A 81 44.08 10.25 26.94
C GLY A 81 42.70 9.70 26.57
N ALA A 82 42.58 8.39 26.36
CA ALA A 82 41.28 7.72 26.35
C ALA A 82 41.11 7.03 27.71
N ALA A 83 39.96 7.27 28.36
CA ALA A 83 39.60 6.58 29.60
C ALA A 83 39.82 5.07 29.44
N GLU A 84 40.65 4.51 30.31
CA GLU A 84 40.98 3.10 30.34
C GLU A 84 39.71 2.35 30.78
N TRP A 85 39.11 1.62 29.84
CA TRP A 85 37.92 0.82 30.09
C TRP A 85 38.29 -0.27 31.09
N THR A 86 37.47 -0.44 32.12
CA THR A 86 37.71 -1.48 33.12
C THR A 86 37.46 -2.87 32.51
N GLU A 87 38.14 -3.91 33.01
CA GLU A 87 37.94 -5.29 32.51
C GLU A 87 36.46 -5.74 32.61
N GLU A 88 35.73 -5.22 33.60
CA GLU A 88 34.29 -5.45 33.77
C GLU A 88 33.45 -4.85 32.64
N GLU A 89 33.81 -3.65 32.16
CA GLU A 89 33.13 -2.99 31.03
C GLU A 89 33.43 -3.69 29.70
N GLU A 90 34.66 -4.20 29.52
CA GLU A 90 35.01 -4.95 28.32
C GLU A 90 34.28 -6.30 28.26
N GLU A 91 34.14 -6.99 29.39
CA GLU A 91 33.39 -8.25 29.47
C GLU A 91 31.88 -8.04 29.26
N ALA A 92 31.31 -6.99 29.87
CA ALA A 92 29.91 -6.62 29.64
C ALA A 92 29.65 -6.30 28.16
N LEU A 93 30.60 -5.65 27.48
CA LEU A 93 30.49 -5.33 26.06
C LEU A 93 30.58 -6.60 25.18
N ARG A 94 31.44 -7.57 25.53
CA ARG A 94 31.54 -8.86 24.83
C ARG A 94 30.24 -9.64 24.93
N GLN A 95 29.68 -9.72 26.14
CA GLN A 95 28.40 -10.37 26.37
C GLN A 95 27.28 -9.71 25.56
N LEU A 96 27.24 -8.37 25.56
CA LEU A 96 26.24 -7.62 24.79
C LEU A 96 26.33 -7.90 23.28
N ILE A 97 27.54 -8.02 22.73
CA ILE A 97 27.74 -8.34 21.31
C ILE A 97 27.22 -9.75 20.99
N GLU A 98 27.47 -10.73 21.86
CA GLU A 98 26.93 -12.08 21.69
C GLU A 98 25.40 -12.11 21.74
N ASP A 99 24.81 -11.39 22.70
CA ASP A 99 23.36 -11.26 22.83
C ASP A 99 22.74 -10.61 21.59
N VAL A 100 23.34 -9.52 21.08
CA VAL A 100 22.88 -8.85 19.85
C VAL A 100 23.00 -9.77 18.63
N ASN A 101 24.07 -10.55 18.53
CA ASN A 101 24.22 -11.51 17.44
C ASN A 101 23.20 -12.66 17.54
N SER A 102 22.93 -13.15 18.75
CA SER A 102 21.89 -14.14 19.01
C SER A 102 20.50 -13.61 18.60
N ILE A 103 20.16 -12.39 19.01
CA ILE A 103 18.93 -11.71 18.60
C ILE A 103 18.87 -11.54 17.08
N LYS A 104 19.97 -11.13 16.44
CA LYS A 104 20.02 -10.98 14.99
C LYS A 104 19.72 -12.29 14.27
N THR A 105 20.27 -13.41 14.75
CA THR A 105 19.98 -14.72 14.15
C THR A 105 18.56 -15.22 14.41
N SER A 106 17.98 -14.93 15.58
CA SER A 106 16.60 -15.32 15.88
C SER A 106 15.55 -14.46 15.15
N VAL A 107 15.85 -13.19 14.87
CA VAL A 107 14.97 -12.29 14.12
C VAL A 107 15.13 -12.49 12.62
N PHE A 108 16.37 -12.38 12.11
CA PHE A 108 16.70 -12.28 10.68
C PHE A 108 17.37 -13.54 10.10
N GLY A 109 17.56 -14.59 10.90
CA GLY A 109 18.14 -15.84 10.42
C GLY A 109 17.19 -16.63 9.49
N PRO A 110 17.69 -17.70 8.86
CA PRO A 110 16.95 -18.49 7.87
C PRO A 110 15.64 -19.11 8.39
N HIS A 111 15.58 -19.39 9.70
CA HIS A 111 14.37 -19.84 10.41
C HIS A 111 13.91 -18.84 11.48
N GLY A 112 14.42 -17.61 11.39
CA GLY A 112 14.08 -16.54 12.30
C GLY A 112 12.65 -16.05 12.11
N MET A 113 12.24 -15.12 12.98
CA MET A 113 10.89 -14.58 13.00
C MET A 113 10.46 -14.00 11.65
N GLU A 114 11.36 -13.39 10.88
CA GLU A 114 11.05 -12.87 9.55
C GLU A 114 10.64 -13.97 8.56
N SER A 115 11.34 -15.10 8.57
CA SER A 115 11.02 -16.28 7.73
C SER A 115 9.65 -16.86 8.10
N GLN A 116 9.36 -16.95 9.40
CA GLN A 116 8.06 -17.41 9.91
C GLN A 116 6.93 -16.45 9.54
N PHE A 117 7.15 -15.14 9.68
CA PHE A 117 6.18 -14.11 9.30
C PHE A 117 5.86 -14.18 7.80
N ASN A 118 6.88 -14.30 6.95
CA ASN A 118 6.71 -14.43 5.50
C ASN A 118 5.92 -15.70 5.13
N MET A 119 6.15 -16.82 5.83
CA MET A 119 5.38 -18.04 5.62
C MET A 119 3.91 -17.87 6.01
N LEU A 120 3.63 -17.23 7.15
CA LEU A 120 2.26 -16.93 7.60
C LEU A 120 1.55 -15.97 6.63
N GLN A 121 2.25 -14.95 6.15
CA GLN A 121 1.72 -13.99 5.19
C GLN A 121 1.37 -14.68 3.86
N ASN A 122 2.23 -15.58 3.37
CA ASN A 122 1.97 -16.36 2.16
C ASN A 122 0.78 -17.32 2.31
N ARG A 123 0.66 -18.02 3.45
CA ARG A 123 -0.51 -18.86 3.75
C ARG A 123 -1.79 -18.04 3.76
N THR A 124 -1.76 -16.89 4.41
CA THR A 124 -2.89 -15.95 4.48
C THR A 124 -3.28 -15.44 3.08
N ARG A 125 -2.30 -15.12 2.23
CA ARG A 125 -2.54 -14.71 0.83
C ARG A 125 -3.26 -15.80 0.03
N ASN A 126 -2.84 -17.06 0.16
CA ASN A 126 -3.46 -18.18 -0.54
C ASN A 126 -4.90 -18.44 -0.05
N ALA A 127 -5.12 -18.42 1.27
CA ALA A 127 -6.46 -18.54 1.85
C ALA A 127 -7.40 -17.44 1.36
N ASN A 128 -6.93 -16.19 1.36
CA ASN A 128 -7.69 -15.04 0.86
C ASN A 128 -8.00 -15.14 -0.64
N GLN A 129 -7.08 -15.67 -1.44
CA GLN A 129 -7.33 -15.91 -2.87
C GLN A 129 -8.45 -16.93 -3.08
N MET A 130 -8.44 -18.03 -2.32
CA MET A 130 -9.49 -19.04 -2.38
C MET A 130 -10.83 -18.46 -1.93
N LEU A 131 -10.85 -17.68 -0.84
CA LEU A 131 -12.05 -17.02 -0.36
C LEU A 131 -12.67 -16.07 -1.40
N ARG A 132 -11.84 -15.29 -2.12
CA ARG A 132 -12.31 -14.43 -3.22
C ARG A 132 -12.97 -15.24 -4.35
N ARG A 133 -12.41 -16.40 -4.70
CA ARG A 133 -13.00 -17.30 -5.71
C ARG A 133 -14.34 -17.85 -5.25
N TYR A 134 -14.44 -18.33 -4.01
CA TYR A 134 -15.69 -18.83 -3.45
C TYR A 134 -16.77 -17.75 -3.39
N LYS A 135 -16.41 -16.54 -2.93
CA LYS A 135 -17.31 -15.38 -2.92
C LYS A 135 -17.85 -15.07 -4.33
N THR A 136 -17.00 -15.08 -5.34
CA THR A 136 -17.43 -14.82 -6.74
C THR A 136 -18.40 -15.88 -7.23
N ARG A 137 -18.14 -17.16 -6.93
CA ARG A 137 -19.04 -18.27 -7.29
C ARG A 137 -20.39 -18.15 -6.59
N LEU A 138 -20.38 -17.80 -5.31
CA LEU A 138 -21.60 -17.59 -4.52
C LEU A 138 -22.47 -16.49 -5.13
N LEU A 139 -21.88 -15.32 -5.43
CA LEU A 139 -22.59 -14.20 -6.05
C LEU A 139 -23.18 -14.56 -7.43
N ASN A 140 -22.48 -15.38 -8.22
CA ASN A 140 -23.02 -15.85 -9.50
C ASN A 140 -24.23 -16.77 -9.29
N VAL A 141 -24.14 -17.72 -8.36
CA VAL A 141 -25.25 -18.61 -8.03
C VAL A 141 -26.44 -17.82 -7.50
N GLU A 142 -26.23 -16.88 -6.58
CA GLU A 142 -27.27 -15.98 -6.10
C GLU A 142 -27.94 -15.23 -7.25
N GLY A 143 -27.15 -14.65 -8.17
CA GLY A 143 -27.70 -13.96 -9.35
C GLY A 143 -28.52 -14.87 -10.27
N ARG A 144 -28.07 -16.11 -10.50
CA ARG A 144 -28.82 -17.09 -11.30
C ARG A 144 -30.12 -17.50 -10.61
N VAL A 145 -30.10 -17.68 -9.30
CA VAL A 145 -31.30 -18.00 -8.52
C VAL A 145 -32.29 -16.83 -8.60
N GLN A 146 -31.82 -15.59 -8.46
CA GLN A 146 -32.67 -14.41 -8.62
C GLN A 146 -33.32 -14.33 -10.01
N ASP A 147 -32.57 -14.55 -11.10
CA ASP A 147 -33.14 -14.58 -12.46
C ASP A 147 -34.20 -15.69 -12.62
N LEU A 148 -33.99 -16.86 -12.00
CA LEU A 148 -35.00 -17.92 -12.01
C LEU A 148 -36.27 -17.53 -11.23
N TYR A 149 -36.11 -16.86 -10.08
CA TYR A 149 -37.24 -16.35 -9.31
C TYR A 149 -38.04 -15.31 -10.12
N ASP A 150 -37.38 -14.33 -10.73
CA ASP A 150 -38.01 -13.31 -11.55
C ASP A 150 -38.81 -13.93 -12.70
N ARG A 151 -38.25 -14.94 -13.38
CA ARG A 151 -38.92 -15.63 -14.50
C ARG A 151 -40.15 -16.42 -14.08
N LEU A 152 -40.17 -16.88 -12.83
CA LEU A 152 -41.28 -17.65 -12.26
C LEU A 152 -42.39 -16.73 -11.75
N GLU A 153 -42.04 -15.62 -11.10
CA GLU A 153 -43.01 -14.71 -10.45
C GLU A 153 -43.62 -13.70 -11.43
N LYS A 154 -42.86 -13.27 -12.45
CA LYS A 154 -43.34 -12.26 -13.40
C LYS A 154 -44.52 -12.78 -14.22
N ASN A 155 -45.61 -12.01 -14.23
CA ASN A 155 -46.76 -12.26 -15.10
C ASN A 155 -46.61 -11.53 -16.45
N TYR A 156 -46.25 -12.29 -17.48
CA TYR A 156 -46.05 -11.82 -18.85
C TYR A 156 -47.36 -11.48 -19.58
N CYS A 157 -48.51 -11.92 -19.06
CA CYS A 157 -49.82 -11.54 -19.60
C CYS A 157 -50.37 -10.21 -19.08
N SER A 158 -49.69 -9.58 -18.12
CA SER A 158 -50.17 -8.33 -17.47
C SER A 158 -50.42 -7.18 -18.45
N SER A 159 -49.72 -7.13 -19.58
CA SER A 159 -49.88 -6.11 -20.63
C SER A 159 -50.85 -6.51 -21.75
N ASN A 160 -51.57 -7.63 -21.60
CA ASN A 160 -52.46 -8.20 -22.62
C ASN A 160 -51.83 -8.25 -24.04
N PRO A 161 -50.71 -8.97 -24.21
CA PRO A 161 -49.95 -8.94 -25.46
C PRO A 161 -50.62 -9.69 -26.63
N CYS A 162 -51.65 -10.50 -26.36
CA CYS A 162 -52.36 -11.27 -27.40
C CYS A 162 -53.38 -10.42 -28.14
N GLN A 163 -53.38 -10.51 -29.47
CA GLN A 163 -54.28 -9.77 -30.35
C GLN A 163 -55.49 -10.62 -30.76
N ASN A 164 -56.47 -10.00 -31.42
CA ASN A 164 -57.64 -10.67 -32.02
C ASN A 164 -58.47 -11.53 -31.05
N GLY A 165 -58.50 -11.16 -29.77
CA GLY A 165 -59.23 -11.89 -28.73
C GLY A 165 -58.59 -13.23 -28.32
N GLY A 166 -57.31 -13.45 -28.62
CA GLY A 166 -56.57 -14.62 -28.17
C GLY A 166 -56.42 -14.67 -26.64
N GLU A 167 -56.56 -15.87 -26.06
CA GLU A 167 -56.36 -16.11 -24.63
C GLU A 167 -54.85 -16.11 -24.31
N CYS A 168 -54.43 -15.29 -23.34
CA CYS A 168 -53.03 -15.22 -22.91
C CYS A 168 -52.74 -16.23 -21.80
N LEU A 169 -51.71 -17.04 -22.00
CA LEU A 169 -51.20 -18.01 -21.04
C LEU A 169 -49.82 -17.55 -20.54
N ASN A 170 -49.71 -17.29 -19.24
CA ASN A 170 -48.43 -16.96 -18.60
C ASN A 170 -47.61 -18.24 -18.43
N VAL A 171 -46.40 -18.27 -18.99
CA VAL A 171 -45.52 -19.45 -18.93
C VAL A 171 -44.12 -19.03 -18.47
N PHE A 172 -43.24 -20.00 -18.18
CA PHE A 172 -41.94 -19.71 -17.61
C PHE A 172 -41.11 -18.77 -18.51
N GLY A 173 -40.81 -17.57 -18.00
CA GLY A 173 -40.01 -16.57 -18.72
C GLY A 173 -40.68 -15.91 -19.94
N THR A 174 -41.95 -16.20 -20.24
CA THR A 174 -42.65 -15.66 -21.42
C THR A 174 -44.17 -15.79 -21.34
N TYR A 175 -44.89 -15.43 -22.41
CA TYR A 175 -46.32 -15.71 -22.58
C TYR A 175 -46.56 -16.51 -23.87
N MET A 176 -47.68 -17.23 -23.91
CA MET A 176 -48.20 -17.88 -25.11
C MET A 176 -49.61 -17.39 -25.39
N CYS A 177 -49.93 -17.17 -26.67
CA CYS A 177 -51.27 -16.79 -27.09
C CYS A 177 -51.98 -18.01 -27.68
N LYS A 178 -53.18 -18.29 -27.17
CA LYS A 178 -54.06 -19.30 -27.73
C LYS A 178 -55.12 -18.60 -28.58
N CYS A 179 -54.91 -18.63 -29.89
CA CYS A 179 -55.78 -17.97 -30.86
C CYS A 179 -57.02 -18.82 -31.18
N PRO A 180 -58.18 -18.19 -31.45
CA PRO A 180 -59.35 -18.89 -31.98
C PRO A 180 -59.10 -19.40 -33.41
N LYS A 181 -59.79 -20.47 -33.85
CA LYS A 181 -59.56 -21.21 -35.12
C LYS A 181 -59.43 -20.37 -36.41
N ASN A 182 -59.84 -19.11 -36.39
CA ASN A 182 -59.85 -18.22 -37.55
C ASN A 182 -58.59 -17.34 -37.64
N PHE A 183 -57.70 -17.44 -36.65
CA PHE A 183 -56.44 -16.69 -36.55
C PHE A 183 -55.35 -17.66 -36.07
N GLU A 184 -54.24 -17.73 -36.81
CA GLU A 184 -53.02 -18.48 -36.44
C GLU A 184 -51.90 -17.52 -36.05
#